data_AF-A0A9P1GS10-F1
#
_entry.id   AF-A0A9P1GS10-F1
#
_cell.length_a   1.000
_cell.length_b   1.000
_cell.length_c   1.000
_cell.angle_alpha   90.00
_cell.angle_beta   90.00
_cell.angle_gamma   90.00
#
_symmetry.space_group_name_H-M   'P 1'
#
loop_
_entity.id
_entity.type
_entity.pdbx_description
1 polymer ?
#
loop_
_entity_poly.entity_id
_entity_poly.type
_entity_poly.pdbx_seq_one_letter_code
_entity_poly.pdbx_strand_id
1 'polypeptide(L)'
;MPGQTAMVTYIVFGIFIYNQGYLDYEPSRGAVATHVHGNFVAVSSGRPKVRYFTAEEITTPGLENGNVFVTTRQSLTHQKRGVCEDKDMPCENDEDCHAQVDGKCSEKGFCVEPSWCAVEEETMVSSFSVEDATRKGPPQCRPICVPFFLVTVLYVQLLHGLATLLLLLGIQVPPDKTGVHLLGLVGTSFATTSRSHPVMDDTSAPVMFLSNHRSWGDFVVDCTLLGSPSFISRTLVALGIPFTAAYGFLRGWIWFFQRGKKRAGGTVEWTARFWAESHDMYSGKGVVMYPEGTRSLSPEGLPLKPGGLVSVHRLGWPVQIVITTNKEFVMAEKVCVVGCGTKCVSSVSAPVYPSQQENPDEFIQRVQEVWNATWKDAYSSAGVERPSPQLPGVQDQQITFSFAGPLKLQIARVLAVLLVDADETYELDAVADLAIWVKSSIQFVGMAPAKIWSTETDHAYPEPGYNLFTVRDLLLLCEPTPVRFEEISKLGAAIEVQFLWNCHINNDKCKPEVKVRRLDTLFDEAQ
;
A
#
# COMPACT_ATOMS: atom_id res chain seq x y z
N MET A 1 -35.74 35.40 -50.18
CA MET A 1 -36.33 34.26 -49.46
C MET A 1 -35.34 33.31 -48.72
N PRO A 2 -34.02 33.55 -48.55
CA PRO A 2 -33.16 32.59 -47.82
C PRO A 2 -33.33 32.62 -46.28
N GLY A 3 -33.80 33.71 -45.69
CA GLY A 3 -33.96 33.83 -44.23
C GLY A 3 -35.09 32.98 -43.63
N GLN A 4 -36.19 32.75 -44.38
CA GLN A 4 -37.31 31.94 -43.90
C GLN A 4 -36.96 30.45 -43.85
N THR A 5 -36.18 29.96 -44.83
CA THR A 5 -35.69 28.57 -44.83
C THR A 5 -34.74 28.32 -43.67
N ALA A 6 -33.78 29.22 -43.42
CA ALA A 6 -32.86 29.09 -42.30
C ALA A 6 -33.56 29.08 -40.93
N MET A 7 -34.58 29.92 -40.75
CA MET A 7 -35.37 29.96 -39.51
C MET A 7 -36.17 28.67 -39.30
N VAL A 8 -36.85 28.17 -40.34
CA VAL A 8 -37.60 26.90 -40.26
C VAL A 8 -36.65 25.73 -40.00
N THR A 9 -35.49 25.69 -40.66
CA THR A 9 -34.46 24.67 -40.41
C THR A 9 -33.94 24.75 -38.97
N TYR A 10 -33.67 25.93 -38.44
CA TYR A 10 -33.23 26.07 -37.04
C TYR A 10 -34.32 25.66 -36.04
N ILE A 11 -35.58 26.03 -36.27
CA ILE A 11 -36.69 25.64 -35.39
C ILE A 11 -36.88 24.12 -35.44
N VAL A 12 -36.97 23.52 -36.62
CA VAL A 12 -37.19 22.08 -36.75
C VAL A 12 -35.99 21.27 -36.27
N PHE A 13 -34.78 21.58 -36.74
CA PHE A 13 -33.61 20.77 -36.41
C PHE A 13 -32.96 21.18 -35.09
N GLY A 14 -32.84 22.47 -34.81
CA GLY A 14 -32.23 22.97 -33.58
C GLY A 14 -33.14 22.83 -32.37
N ILE A 15 -34.38 23.31 -32.45
CA ILE A 15 -35.30 23.31 -31.29
C ILE A 15 -36.00 21.97 -31.15
N PHE A 16 -36.66 21.48 -32.20
CA PHE A 16 -37.49 20.28 -32.08
C PHE A 16 -36.69 18.97 -32.11
N ILE A 17 -35.71 18.82 -33.01
CA ILE A 17 -34.96 17.56 -33.13
C ILE A 17 -33.80 17.51 -32.13
N TYR A 18 -32.93 18.52 -32.11
CA TYR A 18 -31.70 18.50 -31.32
C TYR A 18 -31.96 18.80 -29.85
N ASN A 19 -32.65 19.91 -29.54
CA ASN A 19 -32.94 20.30 -28.16
C ASN A 19 -34.20 19.62 -27.58
N GLN A 20 -34.94 18.86 -28.39
CA GLN A 20 -36.20 18.21 -28.00
C GLN A 20 -37.17 19.17 -27.28
N GLY A 21 -37.23 20.44 -27.70
CA GLY A 21 -37.94 21.52 -26.99
C GLY A 21 -39.47 21.37 -26.93
N TYR A 22 -40.02 20.26 -27.41
CA TYR A 22 -41.42 19.85 -27.23
C TYR A 22 -41.63 18.96 -26.00
N LEU A 23 -40.56 18.56 -25.31
CA LEU A 23 -40.62 17.79 -24.08
C LEU A 23 -40.61 18.72 -22.88
N ASP A 24 -41.53 18.50 -21.94
CA ASP A 24 -41.45 19.07 -20.61
C ASP A 24 -40.61 18.15 -19.71
N TYR A 25 -39.85 18.74 -18.78
CA TYR A 25 -39.05 18.02 -17.80
C TYR A 25 -39.47 18.38 -16.37
N GLU A 26 -39.53 17.38 -15.49
CA GLU A 26 -39.75 17.57 -14.05
C GLU A 26 -38.67 16.80 -13.28
N PRO A 27 -38.07 17.36 -12.21
CA PRO A 27 -37.24 16.59 -11.30
C PRO A 27 -38.10 15.62 -10.48
N SER A 28 -37.65 14.37 -10.36
CA SER A 28 -38.36 13.39 -9.54
C SER A 28 -38.07 13.56 -8.05
N ARG A 29 -38.98 13.07 -7.20
CA ARG A 29 -38.74 12.82 -5.78
C ARG A 29 -38.65 11.32 -5.56
N GLY A 30 -37.67 10.88 -4.77
CA GLY A 30 -37.45 9.46 -4.55
C GLY A 30 -37.13 9.08 -3.12
N ALA A 31 -37.13 7.78 -2.89
CA ALA A 31 -36.72 7.15 -1.64
C ALA A 31 -35.81 5.95 -1.95
N VAL A 32 -34.83 5.71 -1.09
CA VAL A 32 -33.92 4.57 -1.19
C VAL A 32 -33.90 3.83 0.14
N ALA A 33 -33.96 2.50 0.07
CA ALA A 33 -33.77 1.59 1.19
C ALA A 33 -32.70 0.56 0.83
N THR A 34 -31.85 0.22 1.80
CA THR A 34 -30.71 -0.68 1.60
C THR A 34 -30.75 -1.81 2.62
N HIS A 35 -30.48 -3.03 2.17
CA HIS A 35 -30.38 -4.22 3.00
C HIS A 35 -29.05 -4.91 2.71
N VAL A 36 -28.33 -5.32 3.77
CA VAL A 36 -27.06 -6.04 3.62
C VAL A 36 -27.26 -7.49 4.00
N HIS A 37 -26.79 -8.39 3.15
CA HIS A 37 -26.86 -9.83 3.32
C HIS A 37 -25.46 -10.44 3.24
N GLY A 38 -25.23 -11.44 4.08
CA GLY A 38 -24.03 -12.26 4.06
C GLY A 38 -23.45 -12.41 5.46
N ASN A 39 -22.97 -13.61 5.74
CA ASN A 39 -22.24 -13.91 6.96
C ASN A 39 -20.93 -14.56 6.54
N PHE A 40 -19.86 -14.31 7.28
CA PHE A 40 -18.58 -14.88 6.94
C PHE A 40 -17.75 -15.20 8.18
N VAL A 41 -16.66 -15.90 7.91
CA VAL A 41 -15.72 -16.34 8.92
C VAL A 41 -14.39 -15.67 8.63
N ALA A 42 -13.84 -14.95 9.60
CA ALA A 42 -12.53 -14.32 9.48
C ALA A 42 -11.54 -14.97 10.46
N VAL A 43 -10.28 -14.98 10.06
CA VAL A 43 -9.18 -15.50 10.86
C VAL A 43 -8.34 -14.33 11.34
N SER A 44 -8.09 -14.25 12.65
CA SER A 44 -7.26 -13.19 13.23
C SER A 44 -5.83 -13.25 12.70
N SER A 45 -5.30 -12.07 12.36
CA SER A 45 -3.89 -11.85 12.04
C SER A 45 -3.09 -11.68 13.34
N GLY A 46 -2.84 -12.79 14.04
CA GLY A 46 -1.95 -12.82 15.20
C GLY A 46 -2.14 -14.03 16.11
N ARG A 47 -3.37 -14.52 16.21
CA ARG A 47 -3.69 -15.85 16.75
C ARG A 47 -4.65 -16.48 15.75
N PRO A 48 -4.51 -17.77 15.36
CA PRO A 48 -5.44 -18.43 14.43
C PRO A 48 -6.80 -18.69 15.11
N LYS A 49 -7.43 -17.62 15.60
CA LYS A 49 -8.74 -17.58 16.18
C LYS A 49 -9.68 -17.22 15.05
N VAL A 50 -10.51 -18.19 14.74
CA VAL A 50 -11.58 -18.06 13.78
C VAL A 50 -12.75 -17.39 14.49
N ARG A 51 -13.29 -16.31 13.91
CA ARG A 51 -14.51 -15.66 14.40
C ARG A 51 -15.53 -15.60 13.27
N TYR A 52 -16.77 -15.94 13.60
CA TYR A 52 -17.93 -15.75 12.75
C TYR A 52 -18.44 -14.32 12.91
N PHE A 53 -18.73 -13.67 11.78
CA PHE A 53 -19.25 -12.32 11.69
C PHE A 53 -20.59 -12.34 10.97
N THR A 54 -21.60 -11.71 11.57
CA THR A 54 -22.89 -11.51 10.91
C THR A 54 -22.92 -10.18 10.16
N ALA A 55 -23.84 -10.05 9.21
CA ALA A 55 -24.08 -8.79 8.49
C ALA A 55 -24.33 -7.62 9.46
N GLU A 56 -25.01 -7.84 10.58
CA GLU A 56 -25.35 -6.80 11.55
C GLU A 56 -24.11 -6.33 12.32
N GLU A 57 -23.19 -7.23 12.68
CA GLU A 57 -21.96 -6.88 13.41
C GLU A 57 -21.03 -5.98 12.58
N ILE A 58 -20.96 -6.23 11.28
CA ILE A 58 -20.05 -5.53 10.36
C ILE A 58 -20.64 -4.26 9.79
N THR A 59 -21.96 -4.10 9.81
CA THR A 59 -22.67 -2.91 9.30
C THR A 59 -23.02 -1.88 10.36
N THR A 60 -22.40 -2.01 11.54
CA THR A 60 -22.60 -1.08 12.65
C THR A 60 -21.68 0.15 12.50
N PRO A 61 -22.18 1.39 12.72
CA PRO A 61 -23.55 1.73 13.10
C PRO A 61 -24.51 1.74 11.90
N GLY A 62 -25.70 1.15 12.04
CA GLY A 62 -26.74 1.15 11.01
C GLY A 62 -27.51 2.47 10.92
N LEU A 63 -26.80 3.59 10.74
CA LEU A 63 -27.40 4.93 10.76
C LEU A 63 -27.69 5.43 9.33
N GLU A 64 -28.97 5.79 9.15
CA GLU A 64 -29.61 6.51 8.03
C GLU A 64 -30.06 5.68 6.82
N ASN A 65 -31.27 5.97 6.33
CA ASN A 65 -31.81 5.38 5.12
C ASN A 65 -30.96 5.79 3.91
N GLY A 66 -30.43 4.80 3.18
CA GLY A 66 -29.60 5.02 2.01
C GLY A 66 -28.09 4.99 2.28
N ASN A 67 -27.67 4.89 3.54
CA ASN A 67 -26.26 4.75 3.92
C ASN A 67 -25.96 3.33 4.42
N VAL A 68 -24.80 2.79 4.06
CA VAL A 68 -24.31 1.49 4.53
C VAL A 68 -22.87 1.63 4.96
N PHE A 69 -22.60 1.36 6.24
CA PHE A 69 -21.23 1.21 6.74
C PHE A 69 -20.83 -0.25 6.61
N VAL A 70 -19.61 -0.51 6.15
CA VAL A 70 -19.11 -1.88 6.02
C VAL A 70 -17.72 -1.93 6.66
N THR A 71 -17.64 -2.64 7.78
CA THR A 71 -16.37 -2.86 8.49
C THR A 71 -15.48 -3.75 7.63
N THR A 72 -14.33 -3.24 7.21
CA THR A 72 -13.34 -4.01 6.45
C THR A 72 -12.20 -4.56 7.32
N ARG A 73 -12.03 -4.00 8.51
CA ARG A 73 -11.04 -4.40 9.50
C ARG A 73 -11.60 -4.21 10.90
N GLN A 74 -11.42 -5.19 11.77
CA GLN A 74 -11.76 -5.08 13.20
C GLN A 74 -10.53 -5.35 14.05
N SER A 75 -10.20 -4.43 14.96
CA SER A 75 -9.22 -4.66 16.02
C SER A 75 -9.94 -5.03 17.31
N LEU A 76 -9.58 -6.16 17.93
CA LEU A 76 -10.07 -6.54 19.24
C LEU A 76 -9.02 -6.26 20.30
N THR A 77 -9.39 -5.45 21.29
CA THR A 77 -8.61 -5.25 22.49
C THR A 77 -9.33 -5.94 23.63
N HIS A 78 -8.69 -6.95 24.24
CA HIS A 78 -9.25 -7.59 25.43
C HIS A 78 -9.13 -6.64 26.60
N GLN A 79 -10.27 -6.27 27.17
CA GLN A 79 -10.33 -5.39 28.31
C GLN A 79 -10.88 -6.11 29.53
N LYS A 80 -10.27 -5.87 30.68
CA LYS A 80 -10.80 -6.21 32.01
C LYS A 80 -11.19 -4.93 32.72
N ARG A 81 -12.26 -5.00 33.51
CA ARG A 81 -12.61 -3.87 34.37
C ARG A 81 -11.50 -3.66 35.40
N GLY A 82 -10.99 -2.44 35.50
CA GLY A 82 -9.88 -2.10 36.39
C GLY A 82 -9.72 -0.59 36.52
N VAL A 83 -8.64 -0.14 37.13
CA VAL A 83 -8.26 1.27 37.22
C VAL A 83 -6.99 1.45 36.39
N CYS A 84 -7.06 2.26 35.34
CA CYS A 84 -5.97 2.43 34.38
C CYS A 84 -5.99 3.82 33.75
N GLU A 85 -4.87 4.19 33.11
CA GLU A 85 -4.75 5.43 32.34
C GLU A 85 -5.71 5.41 31.13
N ASP A 86 -6.60 6.39 31.07
CA ASP A 86 -7.42 6.72 29.91
C ASP A 86 -6.61 7.65 29.00
N LYS A 87 -6.15 7.11 27.87
CA LYS A 87 -5.31 7.83 26.91
C LYS A 87 -6.07 8.92 26.15
N ASP A 88 -7.40 8.88 26.18
CA ASP A 88 -8.26 9.87 25.52
C ASP A 88 -8.63 11.03 26.47
N MET A 89 -8.27 10.94 27.75
CA MET A 89 -8.38 12.02 28.75
C MET A 89 -7.01 12.45 29.27
N PRO A 90 -6.32 13.37 28.56
CA PRO A 90 -5.13 14.00 29.10
C PRO A 90 -5.46 14.91 30.28
N CYS A 91 -4.54 15.03 31.24
CA CYS A 91 -4.68 15.85 32.44
C CYS A 91 -3.35 16.51 32.82
N GLU A 92 -3.43 17.65 33.49
CA GLU A 92 -2.30 18.30 34.17
C GLU A 92 -2.37 18.08 35.68
N ASN A 93 -3.57 17.97 36.24
CA ASN A 93 -3.84 17.73 37.65
C ASN A 93 -5.10 16.87 37.86
N ASP A 94 -5.34 16.43 39.09
CA ASP A 94 -6.44 15.51 39.41
C ASP A 94 -7.84 16.11 39.14
N GLU A 95 -7.98 17.43 39.11
CA GLU A 95 -9.27 18.10 38.85
C GLU A 95 -9.71 18.00 37.38
N ASP A 96 -8.78 17.68 36.48
CA ASP A 96 -9.07 17.45 35.06
C ASP A 96 -9.74 16.08 34.82
N CYS A 97 -9.73 15.19 35.82
CA CYS A 97 -10.30 13.86 35.75
C CYS A 97 -11.74 13.79 36.29
N HIS A 98 -12.47 12.72 35.99
CA HIS A 98 -13.87 12.60 36.42
C HIS A 98 -13.99 12.50 37.96
N ALA A 99 -14.44 13.59 38.59
CA ALA A 99 -14.63 13.66 40.05
C ALA A 99 -15.60 12.61 40.62
N GLN A 100 -16.51 12.06 39.80
CA GLN A 100 -17.48 11.05 40.24
C GLN A 100 -16.87 9.66 40.48
N VAL A 101 -15.70 9.39 39.88
CA VAL A 101 -15.04 8.07 39.93
C VAL A 101 -13.67 8.11 40.61
N ASP A 102 -13.38 9.22 41.32
CA ASP A 102 -12.08 9.45 42.00
C ASP A 102 -10.89 9.31 41.04
N GLY A 103 -11.04 9.83 39.82
CA GLY A 103 -9.98 9.81 38.81
C GLY A 103 -8.78 10.67 39.23
N LYS A 104 -7.57 10.20 38.95
CA LYS A 104 -6.32 10.89 39.29
C LYS A 104 -5.42 11.07 38.10
N CYS A 105 -4.69 12.17 38.03
CA CYS A 105 -3.76 12.37 36.94
C CYS A 105 -2.50 11.52 37.11
N SER A 106 -2.16 10.73 36.09
CA SER A 106 -0.92 9.95 36.08
C SER A 106 0.29 10.83 35.83
N GLU A 107 1.48 10.33 36.18
CA GLU A 107 2.76 11.01 35.84
C GLU A 107 2.98 11.19 34.33
N LYS A 108 2.23 10.45 33.50
CA LYS A 108 2.26 10.57 32.04
C LYS A 108 1.27 11.60 31.50
N GLY A 109 0.51 12.26 32.38
CA GLY A 109 -0.48 13.27 32.01
C GLY A 109 -1.78 12.68 31.46
N PHE A 110 -2.23 11.52 31.98
CA PHE A 110 -3.50 10.89 31.61
C PHE A 110 -4.30 10.50 32.85
N CYS A 111 -5.62 10.62 32.78
CA CYS A 111 -6.49 10.28 33.90
C CYS A 111 -6.49 8.78 34.20
N VAL A 112 -6.20 8.40 35.43
CA VAL A 112 -6.26 7.06 35.97
C VAL A 112 -7.59 6.89 36.68
N GLU A 113 -8.51 6.18 36.05
CA GLU A 113 -9.86 6.01 36.57
C GLU A 113 -10.41 4.61 36.31
N PRO A 114 -11.48 4.19 37.02
CA PRO A 114 -12.15 2.93 36.77
C PRO A 114 -12.66 2.81 35.32
N SER A 115 -11.98 2.01 34.49
CA SER A 115 -12.26 1.84 33.07
C SER A 115 -12.07 0.38 32.62
N TRP A 116 -12.22 0.15 31.32
CA TRP A 116 -11.94 -1.11 30.65
C TRP A 116 -10.45 -1.16 30.26
N CYS A 117 -9.63 -1.73 31.15
CA CYS A 117 -8.18 -1.78 31.03
C CYS A 117 -7.72 -2.93 30.16
N ALA A 118 -6.72 -2.72 29.30
CA ALA A 118 -6.11 -3.79 28.53
C ALA A 118 -5.57 -4.91 29.46
N VAL A 119 -5.82 -6.17 29.11
CA VAL A 119 -5.26 -7.32 29.84
C VAL A 119 -3.80 -7.50 29.43
N GLU A 120 -2.86 -7.15 30.31
CA GLU A 120 -1.44 -7.49 30.15
C GLU A 120 -1.26 -9.01 30.25
N GLU A 121 -1.15 -9.72 29.13
CA GLU A 121 -0.70 -11.12 29.10
C GLU A 121 0.43 -11.31 28.08
N GLU A 122 1.54 -11.85 28.58
CA GLU A 122 2.75 -12.25 27.85
C GLU A 122 2.41 -12.95 26.54
N THR A 123 2.78 -12.41 25.38
CA THR A 123 2.67 -13.20 24.14
C THR A 123 3.65 -12.87 23.01
N MET A 124 4.18 -13.95 22.43
CA MET A 124 4.82 -14.02 21.12
C MET A 124 3.76 -14.01 20.00
N VAL A 125 4.03 -13.35 18.87
CA VAL A 125 3.21 -13.47 17.64
C VAL A 125 4.06 -13.28 16.38
N SER A 126 3.71 -14.02 15.31
CA SER A 126 4.12 -13.85 13.91
C SER A 126 2.89 -13.77 13.00
N SER A 127 2.98 -13.15 11.81
CA SER A 127 1.86 -13.02 10.86
C SER A 127 2.30 -13.30 9.41
N PHE A 128 1.45 -13.96 8.62
CA PHE A 128 1.63 -14.23 7.18
C PHE A 128 0.44 -13.70 6.36
N SER A 129 0.68 -13.35 5.08
CA SER A 129 -0.35 -12.92 4.11
C SER A 129 -0.56 -13.98 3.03
N VAL A 130 -1.81 -14.20 2.61
CA VAL A 130 -2.19 -15.04 1.46
C VAL A 130 -2.33 -14.16 0.21
N GLU A 131 -1.87 -14.66 -0.93
CA GLU A 131 -1.98 -13.96 -2.22
C GLU A 131 -2.83 -14.71 -3.23
N ASP A 132 -3.49 -13.91 -4.05
CA ASP A 132 -4.50 -14.24 -5.04
C ASP A 132 -3.92 -14.93 -6.28
N ALA A 133 -4.53 -16.06 -6.66
CA ALA A 133 -4.07 -16.94 -7.72
C ALA A 133 -4.94 -16.81 -8.98
N THR A 134 -4.82 -15.72 -9.73
CA THR A 134 -5.41 -15.64 -11.08
C THR A 134 -4.53 -14.86 -12.07
N ARG A 135 -3.54 -15.55 -12.68
CA ARG A 135 -3.07 -15.32 -14.07
C ARG A 135 -1.99 -16.33 -14.45
N LYS A 136 -1.86 -16.61 -15.76
CA LYS A 136 -0.97 -17.62 -16.38
C LYS A 136 0.44 -17.53 -15.79
N GLY A 137 0.78 -18.53 -14.98
CA GLY A 137 1.58 -18.31 -13.80
C GLY A 137 3.10 -18.29 -13.98
N PRO A 138 3.82 -17.72 -12.99
CA PRO A 138 5.22 -18.06 -12.71
C PRO A 138 5.40 -19.58 -12.62
N PRO A 139 6.64 -20.11 -12.68
CA PRO A 139 6.88 -21.56 -12.59
C PRO A 139 6.07 -22.15 -11.43
N GLN A 140 5.18 -23.10 -11.76
CA GLN A 140 4.35 -23.77 -10.76
C GLN A 140 5.26 -24.30 -9.64
N CYS A 141 4.86 -24.03 -8.39
CA CYS A 141 5.57 -24.49 -7.21
C CYS A 141 5.73 -26.01 -7.28
N ARG A 142 6.94 -26.48 -7.61
CA ARG A 142 7.26 -27.89 -7.55
C ARG A 142 7.55 -28.21 -6.08
N PRO A 143 6.96 -29.25 -5.47
CA PRO A 143 7.18 -29.56 -4.05
C PRO A 143 8.66 -29.67 -3.65
N ILE A 144 9.53 -30.06 -4.60
CA ILE A 144 10.98 -30.16 -4.40
C ILE A 144 11.70 -28.79 -4.28
N CYS A 145 11.09 -27.71 -4.78
CA CYS A 145 11.66 -26.36 -4.71
C CYS A 145 11.54 -25.75 -3.31
N VAL A 146 10.49 -26.10 -2.55
CA VAL A 146 10.24 -25.53 -1.21
C VAL A 146 11.38 -25.85 -0.23
N PRO A 147 11.86 -27.10 -0.08
CA PRO A 147 13.01 -27.40 0.78
C PRO A 147 14.26 -26.64 0.38
N PHE A 148 14.55 -26.53 -0.93
CA PHE A 148 15.72 -25.80 -1.42
C PHE A 148 15.63 -24.30 -1.11
N PHE A 149 14.45 -23.70 -1.28
CA PHE A 149 14.18 -22.33 -0.89
C PHE A 149 14.38 -22.12 0.61
N LEU A 150 13.81 -22.98 1.46
CA LEU A 150 13.96 -22.88 2.91
C LEU A 150 15.42 -23.05 3.36
N VAL A 151 16.16 -23.98 2.77
CA VAL A 151 17.60 -24.16 3.02
C VAL A 151 18.37 -22.90 2.63
N THR A 152 18.01 -22.27 1.50
CA THR A 152 18.64 -21.01 1.06
C THR A 152 18.34 -19.87 2.03
N VAL A 153 17.08 -19.73 2.48
CA VAL A 153 16.70 -18.72 3.48
C VAL A 153 17.45 -18.94 4.79
N LEU A 154 17.51 -20.19 5.28
CA LEU A 154 18.26 -20.55 6.48
C LEU A 154 19.76 -20.24 6.33
N TYR A 155 20.34 -20.58 5.17
CA TYR A 155 21.73 -20.29 4.84
C TYR A 155 22.03 -18.79 4.92
N VAL A 156 21.16 -17.95 4.34
CA VAL A 156 21.28 -16.48 4.42
C VAL A 156 21.16 -15.98 5.85
N GLN A 157 20.23 -16.52 6.65
CA GLN A 157 20.13 -16.15 8.06
C GLN A 157 21.40 -16.50 8.83
N LEU A 158 21.95 -17.71 8.65
CA LEU A 158 23.18 -18.14 9.31
C LEU A 158 24.39 -17.29 8.89
N LEU A 159 24.49 -16.96 7.59
CA LEU A 159 25.55 -16.10 7.07
C LEU A 159 25.48 -14.69 7.68
N HIS A 160 24.29 -14.09 7.76
CA HIS A 160 24.12 -12.78 8.42
C HIS A 160 24.27 -12.84 9.94
N GLY A 161 23.94 -13.97 10.57
CA GLY A 161 24.22 -14.22 11.99
C GLY A 161 25.73 -14.23 12.26
N LEU A 162 26.49 -14.96 11.44
CA LEU A 162 27.95 -14.94 11.50
C LEU A 162 28.52 -13.54 11.22
N ALA A 163 28.02 -12.84 10.19
CA ALA A 163 28.46 -11.48 9.88
C ALA A 163 28.16 -10.50 11.04
N THR A 164 27.06 -10.69 11.75
CA THR A 164 26.73 -9.94 12.98
C THR A 164 27.73 -10.24 14.10
N LEU A 165 28.05 -11.52 14.33
CA LEU A 165 29.05 -11.90 15.33
C LEU A 165 30.44 -11.33 15.01
N LEU A 166 30.86 -11.41 13.74
CA LEU A 166 32.11 -10.81 13.27
C LEU A 166 32.09 -9.29 13.47
N LEU A 167 30.98 -8.63 13.17
CA LEU A 167 30.82 -7.19 13.40
C LEU A 167 30.99 -6.82 14.88
N LEU A 168 30.44 -7.62 15.79
CA LEU A 168 30.62 -7.43 17.24
C LEU A 168 32.06 -7.66 17.70
N LEU A 169 32.85 -8.42 16.93
CA LEU A 169 34.30 -8.61 17.14
C LEU A 169 35.15 -7.56 16.40
N GLY A 170 34.53 -6.55 15.77
CA GLY A 170 35.22 -5.52 15.01
C GLY A 170 35.62 -5.94 13.58
N ILE A 171 35.27 -7.15 13.14
CA ILE A 171 35.50 -7.63 11.78
C ILE A 171 34.31 -7.26 10.92
N GLN A 172 34.55 -6.42 9.92
CA GLN A 172 33.48 -5.87 9.12
C GLN A 172 33.30 -6.65 7.82
N VAL A 173 32.10 -7.19 7.61
CA VAL A 173 31.68 -7.78 6.35
C VAL A 173 30.71 -6.78 5.68
N PRO A 174 30.92 -6.37 4.42
CA PRO A 174 29.93 -5.57 3.70
C PRO A 174 28.74 -6.44 3.22
N PRO A 175 27.48 -5.96 3.31
CA PRO A 175 26.30 -6.68 2.80
C PRO A 175 26.38 -7.10 1.33
N ASP A 176 27.00 -6.30 0.46
CA ASP A 176 27.20 -6.67 -0.94
C ASP A 176 28.05 -7.92 -1.08
N LYS A 177 29.03 -8.16 -0.20
CA LYS A 177 29.86 -9.39 -0.25
C LYS A 177 29.06 -10.64 0.10
N THR A 178 28.11 -10.55 1.04
CA THR A 178 27.20 -11.67 1.31
C THR A 178 26.25 -11.89 0.14
N GLY A 179 25.83 -10.81 -0.53
CA GLY A 179 25.06 -10.85 -1.77
C GLY A 179 25.82 -11.49 -2.95
N VAL A 180 27.05 -11.05 -3.25
CA VAL A 180 27.94 -11.65 -4.27
C VAL A 180 28.09 -13.15 -4.03
N HIS A 181 28.33 -13.53 -2.77
CA HIS A 181 28.51 -14.92 -2.39
C HIS A 181 27.25 -15.75 -2.69
N LEU A 182 26.07 -15.28 -2.26
CA LEU A 182 24.81 -15.96 -2.54
C LEU A 182 24.52 -16.06 -4.04
N LEU A 183 24.70 -14.97 -4.78
CA LEU A 183 24.47 -14.91 -6.23
C LEU A 183 25.45 -15.81 -6.99
N GLY A 184 26.70 -15.93 -6.53
CA GLY A 184 27.70 -16.84 -7.06
C GLY A 184 27.32 -18.31 -6.82
N LEU A 185 26.82 -18.67 -5.64
CA LEU A 185 26.34 -20.03 -5.34
C LEU A 185 25.21 -20.47 -6.28
N VAL A 186 24.31 -19.56 -6.62
CA VAL A 186 23.22 -19.85 -7.58
C VAL A 186 23.61 -19.56 -9.03
N GLY A 187 24.87 -19.19 -9.31
CA GLY A 187 25.35 -18.93 -10.66
C GLY A 187 24.64 -17.80 -11.39
N THR A 188 24.20 -16.76 -10.68
CA THR A 188 23.60 -15.57 -11.32
C THR A 188 24.66 -14.79 -12.08
N SER A 189 24.38 -14.44 -13.33
CA SER A 189 25.25 -13.62 -14.18
C SER A 189 24.63 -12.25 -14.44
N PHE A 190 25.47 -11.27 -14.76
CA PHE A 190 25.06 -9.88 -14.89
C PHE A 190 25.47 -9.31 -16.24
N ALA A 191 24.58 -8.50 -16.80
CA ALA A 191 24.85 -7.68 -17.96
C ALA A 191 24.31 -6.26 -17.76
N THR A 192 24.85 -5.31 -18.51
CA THR A 192 24.39 -3.91 -18.48
C THR A 192 24.12 -3.41 -19.89
N THR A 193 23.05 -2.64 -20.06
CA THR A 193 22.72 -2.07 -21.37
C THR A 193 23.76 -1.05 -21.81
N SER A 194 23.95 -0.87 -23.13
CA SER A 194 24.91 0.10 -23.66
C SER A 194 24.54 1.56 -23.38
N ARG A 195 23.28 1.84 -23.03
CA ARG A 195 22.78 3.18 -22.66
C ARG A 195 22.84 3.48 -21.17
N SER A 196 23.34 2.54 -20.37
CA SER A 196 23.43 2.74 -18.92
C SER A 196 24.46 3.80 -18.56
N HIS A 197 24.11 4.62 -17.58
CA HIS A 197 25.02 5.57 -16.95
C HIS A 197 25.75 4.92 -15.75
N PRO A 198 26.91 5.47 -15.34
CA PRO A 198 27.51 5.10 -14.06
C PRO A 198 26.55 5.43 -12.89
N VAL A 199 26.56 4.58 -11.88
CA VAL A 199 25.88 4.81 -10.61
C VAL A 199 26.50 6.02 -9.90
N MET A 200 25.66 6.86 -9.31
CA MET A 200 26.10 8.01 -8.53
C MET A 200 26.90 7.58 -7.30
N ASP A 201 27.89 8.39 -6.93
CA ASP A 201 28.57 8.25 -5.65
C ASP A 201 27.63 8.68 -4.52
N ASP A 202 27.21 7.71 -3.71
CA ASP A 202 26.35 7.88 -2.56
C ASP A 202 27.12 7.99 -1.23
N THR A 203 28.46 8.00 -1.30
CA THR A 203 29.34 8.12 -0.13
C THR A 203 29.57 9.58 0.27
N SER A 204 29.48 10.50 -0.69
CA SER A 204 29.70 11.93 -0.49
C SER A 204 28.42 12.74 -0.25
N ALA A 205 27.28 12.28 -0.77
CA ALA A 205 25.99 12.91 -0.63
C ALA A 205 24.86 11.86 -0.69
N PRO A 206 23.69 12.12 -0.06
CA PRO A 206 22.56 11.20 -0.14
C PRO A 206 22.05 11.07 -1.57
N VAL A 207 21.81 9.83 -2.00
CA VAL A 207 21.21 9.50 -3.31
C VAL A 207 20.04 8.56 -3.07
N MET A 208 18.92 8.80 -3.77
CA MET A 208 17.78 7.90 -3.81
C MET A 208 17.85 7.04 -5.08
N PHE A 209 18.11 5.75 -4.92
CA PHE A 209 18.06 4.77 -6.01
C PHE A 209 16.64 4.23 -6.16
N LEU A 210 16.03 4.38 -7.34
CA LEU A 210 14.73 3.81 -7.64
C LEU A 210 14.89 2.50 -8.38
N SER A 211 14.51 1.39 -7.75
CA SER A 211 14.58 0.06 -8.35
C SER A 211 13.19 -0.55 -8.55
N ASN A 212 13.03 -1.38 -9.59
CA ASN A 212 11.80 -2.14 -9.81
C ASN A 212 11.62 -3.23 -8.75
N HIS A 213 10.39 -3.46 -8.27
CA HIS A 213 10.12 -4.45 -7.23
C HIS A 213 9.49 -5.71 -7.83
N ARG A 214 10.23 -6.82 -7.85
CA ARG A 214 9.84 -8.09 -8.49
C ARG A 214 9.63 -9.21 -7.48
N SER A 215 10.51 -9.32 -6.48
CA SER A 215 10.54 -10.45 -5.54
C SER A 215 11.45 -10.20 -4.32
N TRP A 216 11.64 -11.21 -3.45
CA TRP A 216 12.69 -11.15 -2.43
C TRP A 216 14.11 -11.09 -3.00
N GLY A 217 14.30 -11.53 -4.25
CA GLY A 217 15.58 -11.42 -4.96
C GLY A 217 16.07 -9.98 -5.10
N ASP A 218 15.17 -9.00 -5.07
CA ASP A 218 15.52 -7.58 -5.18
C ASP A 218 16.52 -7.13 -4.12
N PHE A 219 16.34 -7.53 -2.86
CA PHE A 219 17.22 -7.12 -1.78
C PHE A 219 18.65 -7.63 -1.95
N VAL A 220 18.81 -8.84 -2.50
CA VAL A 220 20.14 -9.43 -2.72
C VAL A 220 20.77 -8.82 -3.97
N VAL A 221 20.01 -8.76 -5.06
CA VAL A 221 20.47 -8.26 -6.35
C VAL A 221 20.81 -6.79 -6.25
N ASP A 222 19.88 -5.94 -5.82
CA ASP A 222 20.08 -4.49 -5.77
C ASP A 222 21.17 -4.11 -4.75
N CYS A 223 21.27 -4.84 -3.63
CA CYS A 223 22.36 -4.64 -2.66
C CYS A 223 23.73 -4.91 -3.29
N THR A 224 23.83 -5.96 -4.10
CA THR A 224 25.07 -6.35 -4.78
C THR A 224 25.40 -5.41 -5.93
N LEU A 225 24.39 -5.02 -6.70
CA LEU A 225 24.54 -4.12 -7.85
C LEU A 225 25.01 -2.73 -7.42
N LEU A 226 24.57 -2.24 -6.26
CA LEU A 226 24.78 -0.86 -5.80
C LEU A 226 25.80 -0.72 -4.66
N GLY A 227 26.42 -1.80 -4.19
CA GLY A 227 27.50 -1.72 -3.19
C GLY A 227 27.02 -1.43 -1.76
N SER A 228 25.94 -2.09 -1.32
CA SER A 228 25.37 -2.01 0.05
C SER A 228 24.56 -0.74 0.41
N PRO A 229 23.70 -0.19 -0.48
CA PRO A 229 22.82 0.92 -0.11
C PRO A 229 21.82 0.50 0.97
N SER A 230 21.22 1.47 1.64
CA SER A 230 20.18 1.24 2.64
C SER A 230 18.84 0.87 2.00
N PHE A 231 18.10 -0.04 2.62
CA PHE A 231 16.76 -0.45 2.20
C PHE A 231 15.73 -0.05 3.25
N ILE A 232 14.56 0.39 2.80
CA ILE A 232 13.45 0.71 3.69
C ILE A 232 12.62 -0.57 3.90
N SER A 233 12.43 -0.98 5.16
CA SER A 233 11.66 -2.18 5.49
C SER A 233 10.72 -1.97 6.66
N ARG A 234 9.65 -2.77 6.71
CA ARG A 234 8.73 -2.77 7.85
C ARG A 234 9.39 -3.48 9.02
N THR A 235 9.23 -2.93 10.23
CA THR A 235 9.75 -3.54 11.46
C THR A 235 9.34 -5.01 11.61
N LEU A 236 8.11 -5.36 11.21
CA LEU A 236 7.58 -6.73 11.23
C LEU A 236 8.42 -7.76 10.45
N VAL A 237 9.12 -7.33 9.39
CA VAL A 237 9.98 -8.22 8.60
C VAL A 237 11.11 -8.79 9.45
N ALA A 238 11.51 -8.10 10.53
CA ALA A 238 12.51 -8.59 11.46
C ALA A 238 12.12 -9.91 12.16
N LEU A 239 10.82 -10.22 12.28
CA LEU A 239 10.38 -11.49 12.86
C LEU A 239 10.61 -12.68 11.91
N GLY A 240 10.49 -12.44 10.59
CA GLY A 240 10.68 -13.49 9.59
C GLY A 240 12.15 -13.76 9.24
N ILE A 241 13.01 -12.76 9.38
CA ILE A 241 14.43 -12.82 9.02
C ILE A 241 15.32 -12.15 10.09
N PRO A 242 15.32 -12.66 11.34
CA PRO A 242 15.87 -11.95 12.49
C PRO A 242 17.37 -11.65 12.39
N PHE A 243 18.18 -12.59 11.89
CA PHE A 243 19.63 -12.34 11.76
C PHE A 243 19.95 -11.37 10.64
N THR A 244 19.20 -11.42 9.54
CA THR A 244 19.32 -10.43 8.46
C THR A 244 18.88 -9.05 8.93
N ALA A 245 17.80 -8.96 9.70
CA ALA A 245 17.31 -7.71 10.27
C ALA A 245 18.28 -7.11 11.29
N ALA A 246 18.83 -7.92 12.19
CA ALA A 246 19.82 -7.48 13.16
C ALA A 246 21.10 -6.99 12.47
N TYR A 247 21.66 -7.80 11.56
CA TYR A 247 22.81 -7.42 10.75
C TYR A 247 22.52 -6.13 9.96
N GLY A 248 21.36 -6.08 9.31
CA GLY A 248 20.98 -4.98 8.46
C GLY A 248 20.78 -3.67 9.21
N PHE A 249 20.14 -3.72 10.37
CA PHE A 249 19.99 -2.56 11.26
C PHE A 249 21.34 -2.06 11.75
N LEU A 250 22.18 -2.94 12.32
CA LEU A 250 23.50 -2.57 12.86
C LEU A 250 24.44 -1.98 11.81
N ARG A 251 24.22 -2.31 10.53
CA ARG A 251 25.01 -1.84 9.39
C ARG A 251 24.40 -0.65 8.65
N GLY A 252 23.24 -0.16 9.09
CA GLY A 252 22.46 0.82 8.33
C GLY A 252 22.00 0.32 6.96
N TRP A 253 22.07 -0.99 6.72
CA TRP A 253 21.59 -1.62 5.48
C TRP A 253 20.06 -1.71 5.45
N ILE A 254 19.40 -1.73 6.60
CA ILE A 254 17.93 -1.73 6.69
C ILE A 254 17.46 -0.62 7.64
N TRP A 255 16.64 0.29 7.11
CA TRP A 255 15.94 1.32 7.86
C TRP A 255 14.52 0.86 8.15
N PHE A 256 14.24 0.59 9.43
CA PHE A 256 12.95 0.09 9.85
C PHE A 256 11.94 1.20 10.10
N PHE A 257 10.72 1.01 9.61
CA PHE A 257 9.59 1.87 9.93
C PHE A 257 8.37 1.10 10.44
N GLN A 258 7.45 1.82 11.08
CA GLN A 258 6.16 1.32 11.54
C GLN A 258 5.03 1.90 10.66
N ARG A 259 4.18 1.03 10.12
CA ARG A 259 3.04 1.39 9.26
C ARG A 259 1.78 1.61 10.11
N GLY A 260 0.89 2.51 9.68
CA GLY A 260 -0.47 2.62 10.22
C GLY A 260 -0.69 3.62 11.36
N LYS A 261 0.36 4.26 11.87
CA LYS A 261 0.18 5.38 12.81
C LYS A 261 -0.25 6.63 12.04
N LYS A 262 -1.45 7.17 12.29
CA LYS A 262 -1.82 8.53 11.86
C LYS A 262 -0.84 9.51 12.50
N ARG A 263 -0.34 10.48 11.74
CA ARG A 263 0.67 11.44 12.22
C ARG A 263 0.20 12.85 11.93
N ALA A 264 0.29 13.71 12.94
CA ALA A 264 -0.23 15.09 12.88
C ALA A 264 0.36 15.93 11.74
N GLY A 265 1.62 15.69 11.33
CA GLY A 265 2.29 16.43 10.25
C GLY A 265 2.04 15.89 8.84
N GLY A 266 1.18 14.88 8.66
CA GLY A 266 0.99 14.21 7.37
C GLY A 266 2.11 13.21 7.04
N THR A 267 1.86 12.37 6.02
CA THR A 267 2.76 11.26 5.66
C THR A 267 4.05 11.75 5.01
N VAL A 268 3.98 12.76 4.14
CA VAL A 268 5.14 13.29 3.39
C VAL A 268 6.19 13.89 4.33
N GLU A 269 5.76 14.78 5.22
CA GLU A 269 6.67 15.42 6.19
C GLU A 269 7.35 14.39 7.09
N TRP A 270 6.59 13.39 7.56
CA TRP A 270 7.17 12.32 8.35
C TRP A 270 8.17 11.49 7.55
N THR A 271 7.85 11.13 6.31
CA THR A 271 8.74 10.34 5.44
C THR A 271 10.05 11.09 5.16
N ALA A 272 9.97 12.40 4.85
CA ALA A 272 11.14 13.24 4.65
C ALA A 272 12.03 13.28 5.90
N ARG A 273 11.44 13.48 7.08
CA ARG A 273 12.17 13.46 8.35
C ARG A 273 12.79 12.10 8.64
N PHE A 274 12.04 11.02 8.43
CA PHE A 274 12.53 9.65 8.63
C PHE A 274 13.76 9.36 7.75
N TRP A 275 13.76 9.81 6.50
CA TRP A 275 14.92 9.65 5.61
C TRP A 275 16.11 10.49 6.06
N ALA A 276 15.90 11.76 6.40
CA ALA A 276 16.96 12.62 6.90
C ALA A 276 17.60 12.04 8.18
N GLU A 277 16.80 11.69 9.19
CA GLU A 277 17.27 11.11 10.45
C GLU A 277 17.97 9.76 10.24
N SER A 278 17.45 8.91 9.34
CA SER A 278 18.07 7.61 9.05
C SER A 278 19.40 7.78 8.31
N HIS A 279 19.48 8.72 7.37
CA HIS A 279 20.73 9.04 6.69
C HIS A 279 21.76 9.68 7.64
N ASP A 280 21.35 10.56 8.55
CA ASP A 280 22.24 11.13 9.56
C ASP A 280 22.80 10.04 10.50
N MET A 281 21.99 9.04 10.83
CA MET A 281 22.42 7.88 11.62
C MET A 281 23.38 6.96 10.85
N TYR A 282 23.24 6.88 9.52
CA TYR A 282 24.00 5.99 8.64
C TYR A 282 24.57 6.74 7.45
N SER A 283 25.36 7.78 7.72
CA SER A 283 25.89 8.69 6.69
C SER A 283 26.74 7.95 5.66
N GLY A 284 26.80 8.48 4.43
CA GLY A 284 27.61 7.90 3.34
C GLY A 284 26.96 6.67 2.71
N LYS A 285 25.63 6.62 2.74
CA LYS A 285 24.82 5.57 2.12
C LYS A 285 23.66 6.17 1.36
N GLY A 286 23.51 5.77 0.11
CA GLY A 286 22.29 5.95 -0.64
C GLY A 286 21.20 5.02 -0.14
N VAL A 287 19.98 5.27 -0.55
CA VAL A 287 18.81 4.49 -0.17
C VAL A 287 18.10 3.97 -1.40
N VAL A 288 17.75 2.68 -1.39
CA VAL A 288 16.91 2.06 -2.41
C VAL A 288 15.45 2.20 -2.01
N MET A 289 14.67 2.79 -2.91
CA MET A 289 13.22 2.84 -2.83
C MET A 289 12.61 2.09 -4.02
N TYR A 290 11.51 1.40 -3.74
CA TYR A 290 10.67 0.74 -4.72
C TYR A 290 9.42 1.59 -4.99
N PRO A 291 9.45 2.52 -5.95
CA PRO A 291 8.42 3.56 -6.09
C PRO A 291 7.05 3.02 -6.53
N GLU A 292 6.99 1.81 -7.09
CA GLU A 292 5.73 1.10 -7.40
C GLU A 292 4.96 0.71 -6.12
N GLY A 293 5.67 0.61 -4.98
CA GLY A 293 5.11 0.31 -3.67
C GLY A 293 4.50 -1.08 -3.50
N THR A 294 4.68 -1.98 -4.47
CA THR A 294 4.31 -3.40 -4.41
C THR A 294 5.17 -4.20 -5.39
N ARG A 295 5.30 -5.51 -5.17
CA ARG A 295 5.96 -6.41 -6.12
C ARG A 295 5.05 -6.62 -7.32
N SER A 296 5.60 -6.47 -8.51
CA SER A 296 4.90 -6.65 -9.77
C SER A 296 5.67 -7.60 -10.67
N LEU A 297 4.98 -8.54 -11.29
CA LEU A 297 5.52 -9.37 -12.38
C LEU A 297 5.14 -8.83 -13.76
N SER A 298 4.52 -7.65 -13.82
CA SER A 298 4.12 -6.99 -15.07
C SER A 298 5.32 -6.84 -16.02
N PRO A 299 5.13 -7.03 -17.34
CA PRO A 299 6.20 -6.77 -18.31
C PRO A 299 6.58 -5.28 -18.39
N GLU A 300 5.70 -4.40 -17.90
CA GLU A 300 5.88 -2.95 -17.84
C GLU A 300 5.84 -2.46 -16.40
N GLY A 301 6.54 -1.37 -16.11
CA GLY A 301 6.54 -0.73 -14.80
C GLY A 301 5.16 -0.18 -14.44
N LEU A 302 4.80 -0.27 -13.16
CA LEU A 302 3.58 0.35 -12.65
C LEU A 302 3.73 1.88 -12.52
N PRO A 303 2.61 2.62 -12.46
CA PRO A 303 2.62 4.02 -12.05
C PRO A 303 3.32 4.21 -10.70
N LEU A 304 4.18 5.22 -10.60
CA LEU A 304 4.94 5.50 -9.40
C LEU A 304 4.07 6.17 -8.33
N LYS A 305 4.25 5.78 -7.07
CA LYS A 305 3.52 6.39 -5.95
C LYS A 305 4.15 7.74 -5.59
N PRO A 306 3.36 8.83 -5.50
CA PRO A 306 3.90 10.18 -5.36
C PRO A 306 4.51 10.44 -3.97
N GLY A 307 3.94 9.90 -2.89
CA GLY A 307 4.31 10.31 -1.52
C GLY A 307 5.81 10.18 -1.18
N GLY A 308 6.47 9.12 -1.63
CA GLY A 308 7.93 9.00 -1.50
C GLY A 308 8.66 10.04 -2.32
N LEU A 309 8.31 10.19 -3.59
CA LEU A 309 8.97 11.14 -4.51
C LEU A 309 8.82 12.61 -4.07
N VAL A 310 7.67 13.01 -3.54
CA VAL A 310 7.47 14.35 -2.95
C VAL A 310 8.43 14.56 -1.76
N SER A 311 8.59 13.53 -0.93
CA SER A 311 9.52 13.59 0.20
C SER A 311 10.98 13.74 -0.27
N VAL A 312 11.36 13.14 -1.41
CA VAL A 312 12.71 13.23 -1.99
C VAL A 312 12.94 14.63 -2.56
N HIS A 313 11.94 15.15 -3.28
CA HIS A 313 11.97 16.51 -3.83
C HIS A 313 12.18 17.54 -2.73
N ARG A 314 11.42 17.42 -1.63
CA ARG A 314 11.55 18.28 -0.45
C ARG A 314 12.94 18.24 0.19
N LEU A 315 13.58 17.08 0.22
CA LEU A 315 14.94 16.92 0.75
C LEU A 315 16.03 17.42 -0.22
N GLY A 316 15.68 17.68 -1.48
CA GLY A 316 16.62 18.06 -2.52
C GLY A 316 17.58 16.92 -2.93
N TRP A 317 17.26 15.67 -2.62
CA TRP A 317 18.13 14.53 -2.91
C TRP A 317 18.02 14.12 -4.39
N PRO A 318 19.14 13.89 -5.08
CA PRO A 318 19.09 13.35 -6.44
C PRO A 318 18.50 11.94 -6.47
N VAL A 319 17.81 11.66 -7.57
CA VAL A 319 17.23 10.35 -7.87
C VAL A 319 17.98 9.70 -9.03
N GLN A 320 18.30 8.43 -8.92
CA GLN A 320 18.79 7.64 -10.04
C GLN A 320 18.00 6.34 -10.18
N ILE A 321 17.55 6.03 -11.39
CA ILE A 321 16.70 4.87 -11.64
C ILE A 321 17.57 3.69 -12.09
N VAL A 322 17.33 2.53 -11.50
CA VAL A 322 18.07 1.28 -11.71
C VAL A 322 17.07 0.17 -11.97
N ILE A 323 16.85 -0.20 -13.24
CA ILE A 323 15.94 -1.28 -13.58
C ILE A 323 16.74 -2.53 -13.89
N THR A 324 16.41 -3.64 -13.20
CA THR A 324 17.06 -4.93 -13.42
C THR A 324 16.03 -6.00 -13.76
N THR A 325 16.27 -6.74 -14.85
CA THR A 325 15.41 -7.82 -15.31
C THR A 325 15.63 -9.10 -14.50
N ASN A 326 14.64 -10.00 -14.53
CA ASN A 326 14.75 -11.38 -14.06
C ASN A 326 15.03 -11.57 -12.56
N LYS A 327 14.87 -10.54 -11.73
CA LYS A 327 15.08 -10.63 -10.27
C LYS A 327 14.13 -11.65 -9.61
N GLU A 328 12.92 -11.78 -10.16
CA GLU A 328 11.95 -12.81 -9.78
C GLU A 328 12.45 -14.24 -10.00
N PHE A 329 13.40 -14.47 -10.91
CA PHE A 329 13.96 -15.78 -11.17
C PHE A 329 15.20 -16.07 -10.32
N VAL A 330 15.77 -15.08 -9.62
CA VAL A 330 16.83 -15.33 -8.63
C VAL A 330 16.23 -15.94 -7.37
N MET A 331 15.21 -15.30 -6.82
CA MET A 331 14.50 -15.76 -5.63
C MET A 331 13.06 -15.25 -5.66
N ALA A 332 12.07 -16.13 -5.60
CA ALA A 332 10.65 -15.80 -5.55
C ALA A 332 9.98 -16.47 -4.34
N GLU A 333 9.65 -15.65 -3.35
CA GLU A 333 9.02 -16.08 -2.10
C GLU A 333 7.62 -16.64 -2.29
N LYS A 334 6.85 -16.07 -3.23
CA LYS A 334 5.43 -16.41 -3.45
C LYS A 334 5.25 -17.86 -3.92
N VAL A 335 6.27 -18.39 -4.59
CA VAL A 335 6.31 -19.76 -5.12
C VAL A 335 7.41 -20.59 -4.48
N CYS A 336 8.12 -20.05 -3.49
CA CYS A 336 9.25 -20.70 -2.80
C CYS A 336 10.28 -21.30 -3.78
N VAL A 337 10.77 -20.49 -4.73
CA VAL A 337 11.77 -20.91 -5.73
C VAL A 337 13.03 -20.06 -5.61
N VAL A 338 14.18 -20.71 -5.74
CA VAL A 338 15.48 -20.08 -5.99
C VAL A 338 15.95 -20.59 -7.35
N GLY A 339 16.19 -19.70 -8.30
CA GLY A 339 16.65 -20.09 -9.62
C GLY A 339 18.17 -20.08 -9.71
N CYS A 340 18.71 -21.04 -10.46
CA CYS A 340 20.13 -21.13 -10.74
C CYS A 340 20.42 -20.71 -12.19
N GLY A 341 21.56 -20.05 -12.43
CA GLY A 341 21.97 -19.63 -13.77
C GLY A 341 21.21 -18.41 -14.31
N THR A 342 20.53 -17.66 -13.44
CA THR A 342 19.71 -16.51 -13.85
C THR A 342 20.60 -15.40 -14.41
N LYS A 343 20.28 -14.90 -15.60
CA LYS A 343 20.95 -13.71 -16.18
C LYS A 343 20.12 -12.46 -15.89
N CYS A 344 20.70 -11.53 -15.13
CA CYS A 344 20.10 -10.23 -14.83
C CYS A 344 20.69 -9.17 -15.76
N VAL A 345 19.84 -8.41 -16.46
CA VAL A 345 20.25 -7.26 -17.28
C VAL A 345 19.80 -5.99 -16.58
N SER A 346 20.74 -5.08 -16.33
CA SER A 346 20.46 -3.81 -15.67
C SER A 346 20.57 -2.63 -16.64
N SER A 347 19.66 -1.67 -16.52
CA SER A 347 19.75 -0.33 -17.10
C SER A 347 19.77 0.73 -16.01
N VAL A 348 20.69 1.69 -16.12
CA VAL A 348 20.86 2.79 -15.16
C VAL A 348 20.62 4.13 -15.84
N SER A 349 19.71 4.94 -15.31
CA SER A 349 19.39 6.26 -15.84
C SER A 349 20.49 7.29 -15.56
N ALA A 350 20.47 8.39 -16.31
CA ALA A 350 21.08 9.63 -15.83
C ALA A 350 20.38 10.08 -14.53
N PRO A 351 21.08 10.79 -13.62
CA PRO A 351 20.47 11.36 -12.42
C PRO A 351 19.38 12.39 -12.75
N VAL A 352 18.33 12.42 -11.93
CA VAL A 352 17.28 13.43 -11.94
C VAL A 352 17.40 14.25 -10.65
N TYR A 353 17.61 15.55 -10.78
CA TYR A 353 17.80 16.45 -9.64
C TYR A 353 16.52 17.21 -9.34
N PRO A 354 16.02 17.20 -8.09
CA PRO A 354 14.89 18.03 -7.68
C PRO A 354 15.07 19.52 -8.01
N SER A 355 16.30 20.03 -7.90
CA SER A 355 16.63 21.44 -8.17
C SER A 355 16.41 21.88 -9.62
N GLN A 356 16.17 20.94 -10.54
CA GLN A 356 15.88 21.23 -11.95
C GLN A 356 14.38 21.38 -12.23
N GLN A 357 13.51 21.10 -11.25
CA GLN A 357 12.05 21.12 -11.39
C GLN A 357 11.46 22.00 -10.28
N GLU A 358 10.66 23.01 -10.64
CA GLU A 358 10.19 24.00 -9.67
C GLU A 358 9.19 23.41 -8.69
N ASN A 359 8.31 22.53 -9.17
CA ASN A 359 7.28 21.90 -8.35
C ASN A 359 7.40 20.36 -8.26
N PRO A 360 6.85 19.74 -7.22
CA PRO A 360 6.93 18.29 -7.01
C PRO A 360 6.27 17.45 -8.12
N ASP A 361 5.23 17.97 -8.77
CA ASP A 361 4.47 17.23 -9.79
C ASP A 361 5.27 17.10 -11.09
N GLU A 362 5.92 18.17 -11.54
CA GLU A 362 6.89 18.15 -12.65
C GLU A 362 8.03 17.19 -12.37
N PHE A 363 8.53 17.16 -11.13
CA PHE A 363 9.55 16.21 -10.72
C PHE A 363 9.05 14.77 -10.80
N ILE A 364 7.85 14.46 -10.30
CA ILE A 364 7.26 13.13 -10.36
C ILE A 364 7.04 12.70 -11.82
N GLN A 365 6.50 13.59 -12.65
CA GLN A 365 6.30 13.33 -14.07
C GLN A 365 7.63 13.01 -14.76
N ARG A 366 8.67 13.82 -14.48
CA ARG A 366 10.00 13.60 -15.04
C ARG A 366 10.59 12.27 -14.60
N VAL A 367 10.46 11.92 -13.32
CA VAL A 367 10.91 10.62 -12.80
C VAL A 367 10.15 9.48 -13.46
N GLN A 368 8.84 9.58 -13.65
CA GLN A 368 8.02 8.57 -14.33
C GLN A 368 8.44 8.38 -15.80
N GLU A 369 8.73 9.46 -16.53
CA GLU A 369 9.22 9.40 -17.90
C GLU A 369 10.57 8.66 -17.99
N VAL A 370 11.52 9.04 -17.14
CA VAL A 370 12.85 8.40 -17.09
C VAL A 370 12.71 6.94 -16.65
N TRP A 371 11.82 6.64 -15.70
CA TRP A 371 11.52 5.29 -15.24
C TRP A 371 11.06 4.39 -16.39
N ASN A 372 10.08 4.86 -17.16
CA ASN A 372 9.55 4.13 -18.32
C ASN A 372 10.62 3.92 -19.40
N ALA A 373 11.47 4.93 -19.65
CA ALA A 373 12.56 4.83 -20.61
C ALA A 373 13.64 3.81 -20.18
N THR A 374 14.07 3.85 -18.93
CA THR A 374 15.06 2.92 -18.35
C THR A 374 14.51 1.50 -18.28
N TRP A 375 13.21 1.34 -17.96
CA TRP A 375 12.54 0.05 -17.99
C TRP A 375 12.56 -0.55 -19.39
N LYS A 376 12.11 0.24 -20.38
CA LYS A 376 12.12 -0.19 -21.79
C LYS A 376 13.52 -0.57 -22.24
N ASP A 377 14.55 0.18 -21.85
CA ASP A 377 15.94 -0.13 -22.18
C ASP A 377 16.41 -1.47 -21.58
N ALA A 378 16.17 -1.70 -20.29
CA ALA A 378 16.54 -2.95 -19.62
C ALA A 378 15.88 -4.19 -20.24
N TYR A 379 14.60 -4.10 -20.57
CA TYR A 379 13.81 -5.23 -21.10
C TYR A 379 13.91 -5.42 -22.62
N SER A 380 14.47 -4.47 -23.37
CA SER A 380 14.66 -4.58 -24.83
C SER A 380 16.09 -4.92 -25.26
N SER A 381 17.01 -5.04 -24.32
CA SER A 381 18.43 -5.31 -24.58
C SER A 381 18.89 -6.62 -23.95
N ALA A 382 19.79 -7.34 -24.64
CA ALA A 382 20.48 -8.48 -24.05
C ALA A 382 21.60 -8.06 -23.06
N GLY A 383 21.97 -6.77 -23.07
CA GLY A 383 23.09 -6.21 -22.32
C GLY A 383 24.47 -6.72 -22.77
N VAL A 384 25.50 -6.05 -22.28
CA VAL A 384 26.90 -6.50 -22.35
C VAL A 384 27.23 -7.18 -21.03
N GLU A 385 27.71 -8.42 -21.09
CA GLU A 385 28.06 -9.18 -19.90
C GLU A 385 29.18 -8.52 -19.09
N ARG A 386 29.06 -8.60 -17.77
CA ARG A 386 30.01 -8.03 -16.83
C ARG A 386 30.59 -9.12 -15.94
N PRO A 387 31.92 -9.12 -15.71
CA PRO A 387 32.55 -10.06 -14.79
C PRO A 387 32.24 -9.75 -13.32
N SER A 388 32.01 -8.47 -13.01
CA SER A 388 31.59 -8.01 -11.68
C SER A 388 30.08 -7.83 -11.64
N PRO A 389 29.40 -8.23 -10.54
CA PRO A 389 27.99 -7.93 -10.35
C PRO A 389 27.77 -6.43 -10.10
N GLN A 390 28.69 -5.73 -9.42
CA GLN A 390 28.56 -4.29 -9.11
C GLN A 390 28.49 -3.44 -10.39
N LEU A 391 27.52 -2.52 -10.44
CA LEU A 391 27.34 -1.61 -11.56
C LEU A 391 28.54 -0.65 -11.71
N PRO A 392 28.83 -0.17 -12.93
CA PRO A 392 29.86 0.84 -13.12
C PRO A 392 29.58 2.08 -12.26
N GLY A 393 30.60 2.64 -11.62
CA GLY A 393 30.49 3.85 -10.79
C GLY A 393 30.27 3.62 -9.29
N VAL A 394 29.88 2.39 -8.90
CA VAL A 394 29.73 2.03 -7.48
C VAL A 394 31.03 2.29 -6.72
N GLN A 395 30.93 3.00 -5.61
CA GLN A 395 32.03 3.22 -4.67
C GLN A 395 31.95 2.18 -3.55
N ASP A 396 33.10 1.73 -3.07
CA ASP A 396 33.15 0.92 -1.85
C ASP A 396 32.79 1.82 -0.67
N GLN A 397 31.62 1.57 -0.07
CA GLN A 397 31.15 2.36 1.06
C GLN A 397 32.09 2.22 2.26
N GLN A 398 32.61 3.35 2.75
CA GLN A 398 33.24 3.38 4.06
C GLN A 398 32.19 3.18 5.15
N ILE A 399 32.59 2.45 6.18
CA ILE A 399 31.69 1.95 7.18
C ILE A 399 31.56 3.01 8.27
N THR A 400 30.40 3.67 8.33
CA THR A 400 30.19 4.83 9.22
C THR A 400 29.62 4.49 10.59
N PHE A 401 29.09 3.28 10.80
CA PHE A 401 28.62 2.86 12.13
C PHE A 401 29.81 2.48 13.03
N SER A 402 30.23 3.43 13.87
CA SER A 402 31.13 3.21 15.00
C SER A 402 30.31 2.91 16.27
N PHE A 403 30.66 1.86 17.00
CA PHE A 403 30.11 1.53 18.32
C PHE A 403 30.57 2.52 19.41
N ALA A 404 30.40 3.83 19.20
CA ALA A 404 30.62 4.81 20.25
C ALA A 404 29.44 4.76 21.25
N GLY A 405 29.52 3.87 22.24
CA GLY A 405 28.59 3.80 23.37
C GLY A 405 28.72 2.52 24.20
N PRO A 406 28.35 2.53 25.50
CA PRO A 406 28.47 1.35 26.37
C PRO A 406 27.64 0.17 25.87
N LEU A 407 28.20 -1.05 25.91
CA LEU A 407 27.57 -2.32 25.49
C LEU A 407 26.13 -2.51 26.03
N LYS A 408 25.86 -2.04 27.25
CA LYS A 408 24.53 -2.10 27.89
C LYS A 408 23.46 -1.28 27.16
N LEU A 409 23.81 -0.11 26.65
CA LEU A 409 22.90 0.75 25.89
C LEU A 409 22.55 0.11 24.54
N GLN A 410 23.48 -0.67 23.99
CA GLN A 410 23.31 -1.38 22.72
C GLN A 410 22.43 -2.62 22.86
N ILE A 411 22.60 -3.40 23.93
CA ILE A 411 21.69 -4.51 24.28
C ILE A 411 20.27 -3.97 24.52
N ALA A 412 20.13 -2.82 25.20
CA ALA A 412 18.83 -2.19 25.42
C ALA A 412 18.14 -1.73 24.12
N ARG A 413 18.89 -1.20 23.15
CA ARG A 413 18.34 -0.79 21.83
C ARG A 413 17.89 -1.98 21.00
N VAL A 414 18.65 -3.08 21.01
CA VAL A 414 18.26 -4.33 20.32
C VAL A 414 17.02 -4.94 20.98
N LEU A 415 16.95 -4.97 22.30
CA LEU A 415 15.77 -5.44 23.02
C LEU A 415 14.54 -4.55 22.79
N ALA A 416 14.72 -3.22 22.74
CA ALA A 416 13.62 -2.28 22.51
C ALA A 416 13.01 -2.39 21.09
N VAL A 417 13.79 -2.74 20.08
CA VAL A 417 13.29 -3.00 18.71
C VAL A 417 12.52 -4.33 18.61
N LEU A 418 12.82 -5.28 19.50
CA LEU A 418 12.17 -6.59 19.56
C LEU A 418 10.87 -6.61 20.40
N LEU A 419 10.56 -5.54 21.14
CA LEU A 419 9.49 -5.51 22.16
C LEU A 419 8.34 -4.51 21.87
N VAL A 420 8.01 -4.21 20.62
CA VAL A 420 6.88 -3.30 20.29
C VAL A 420 5.63 -4.07 19.84
N ASP A 421 4.57 -4.00 20.64
CA ASP A 421 3.29 -4.72 20.54
C ASP A 421 2.40 -4.38 19.34
N ALA A 422 1.55 -5.33 18.95
CA ALA A 422 0.50 -5.20 17.92
C ALA A 422 -0.84 -5.84 18.37
N ASP A 423 -1.94 -5.13 18.12
CA ASP A 423 -3.32 -5.52 18.48
C ASP A 423 -3.88 -6.68 17.64
N GLU A 424 -4.82 -7.47 18.20
CA GLU A 424 -5.56 -8.50 17.44
C GLU A 424 -6.33 -7.84 16.31
N THR A 425 -5.96 -8.10 15.06
CA THR A 425 -6.64 -7.54 13.89
C THR A 425 -7.27 -8.66 13.07
N TYR A 426 -8.55 -8.53 12.73
CA TYR A 426 -9.23 -9.35 11.75
C TYR A 426 -9.25 -8.59 10.41
N GLU A 427 -8.59 -9.15 9.40
CA GLU A 427 -8.82 -8.74 8.00
C GLU A 427 -10.07 -9.47 7.51
N LEU A 428 -11.07 -8.72 7.06
CA LEU A 428 -12.38 -9.25 6.74
C LEU A 428 -12.50 -9.44 5.22
N ASP A 429 -11.67 -10.30 4.62
CA ASP A 429 -11.57 -10.39 3.15
C ASP A 429 -12.89 -10.82 2.47
N ALA A 430 -13.68 -11.63 3.15
CA ALA A 430 -15.00 -12.06 2.69
C ALA A 430 -16.04 -10.93 2.66
N VAL A 431 -15.72 -9.75 3.19
CA VAL A 431 -16.55 -8.54 3.07
C VAL A 431 -16.75 -8.15 1.62
N ALA A 432 -15.79 -8.47 0.74
CA ALA A 432 -15.92 -8.23 -0.70
C ALA A 432 -17.17 -8.87 -1.30
N ASP A 433 -17.62 -9.99 -0.73
CA ASP A 433 -18.73 -10.80 -1.23
C ASP A 433 -20.05 -10.51 -0.50
N LEU A 434 -20.08 -9.54 0.42
CA LEU A 434 -21.33 -9.09 1.03
C LEU A 434 -22.25 -8.50 -0.02
N ALA A 435 -23.49 -8.99 -0.04
CA ALA A 435 -24.48 -8.57 -1.00
C ALA A 435 -25.31 -7.43 -0.41
N ILE A 436 -25.33 -6.31 -1.12
CA ILE A 436 -26.09 -5.11 -0.83
C ILE A 436 -27.29 -5.07 -1.78
N TRP A 437 -28.48 -5.22 -1.21
CA TRP A 437 -29.74 -5.10 -1.90
C TRP A 437 -30.28 -3.69 -1.76
N VAL A 438 -30.50 -3.00 -2.88
CA VAL A 438 -30.98 -1.62 -2.91
C VAL A 438 -32.36 -1.55 -3.52
N LYS A 439 -33.31 -0.98 -2.80
CA LYS A 439 -34.64 -0.63 -3.31
C LYS A 439 -34.70 0.88 -3.53
N SER A 440 -34.97 1.29 -4.75
CA SER A 440 -35.16 2.71 -5.11
C SER A 440 -36.54 2.89 -5.71
N SER A 441 -37.22 3.97 -5.35
CA SER A 441 -38.44 4.41 -6.01
C SER A 441 -38.42 5.91 -6.27
N ILE A 442 -39.09 6.35 -7.34
CA ILE A 442 -39.25 7.74 -7.71
C ILE A 442 -40.68 8.06 -8.16
N GLN A 443 -41.03 9.35 -8.08
CA GLN A 443 -42.30 9.90 -8.53
C GLN A 443 -42.08 11.30 -9.12
N PHE A 444 -42.74 11.59 -10.25
CA PHE A 444 -42.84 12.93 -10.84
C PHE A 444 -44.19 13.52 -10.39
N VAL A 445 -44.16 14.38 -9.37
CA VAL A 445 -45.36 14.78 -8.61
C VAL A 445 -46.30 15.65 -9.45
N GLY A 446 -45.77 16.48 -10.32
CA GLY A 446 -46.53 17.36 -11.21
C GLY A 446 -47.06 16.64 -12.44
N MET A 447 -46.21 15.87 -13.12
CA MET A 447 -46.54 15.29 -14.42
C MET A 447 -47.24 13.94 -14.32
N ALA A 448 -46.96 13.14 -13.28
CA ALA A 448 -47.52 11.80 -13.12
C ALA A 448 -47.78 11.47 -11.64
N PRO A 449 -48.64 12.22 -10.94
CA PRO A 449 -48.85 12.08 -9.49
C PRO A 449 -49.33 10.69 -9.06
N ALA A 450 -49.96 9.91 -9.94
CA ALA A 450 -50.43 8.56 -9.61
C ALA A 450 -49.41 7.45 -9.95
N LYS A 451 -48.28 7.77 -10.59
CA LYS A 451 -47.32 6.78 -11.09
C LYS A 451 -46.04 6.83 -10.27
N ILE A 452 -45.68 5.68 -9.71
CA ILE A 452 -44.43 5.47 -8.97
C ILE A 452 -43.63 4.45 -9.76
N TRP A 453 -42.39 4.78 -10.08
CA TRP A 453 -41.44 3.83 -10.64
C TRP A 453 -40.60 3.29 -9.48
N SER A 454 -40.44 1.97 -9.42
CA SER A 454 -39.69 1.32 -8.35
C SER A 454 -38.88 0.18 -8.93
N THR A 455 -37.69 -0.07 -8.38
CA THR A 455 -36.94 -1.29 -8.68
C THR A 455 -37.71 -2.55 -8.24
N GLU A 456 -38.63 -2.43 -7.28
CA GLU A 456 -39.40 -3.54 -6.72
C GLU A 456 -40.56 -4.00 -7.63
N THR A 457 -41.15 -3.10 -8.43
CA THR A 457 -42.27 -3.46 -9.32
C THR A 457 -41.82 -4.36 -10.45
N ASP A 458 -40.59 -4.16 -10.94
CA ASP A 458 -40.02 -5.00 -12.00
C ASP A 458 -39.43 -6.30 -11.42
N HIS A 459 -38.75 -6.21 -10.28
CA HIS A 459 -38.08 -7.32 -9.62
C HIS A 459 -38.24 -7.21 -8.09
N ALA A 460 -39.26 -7.88 -7.55
CA ALA A 460 -39.57 -7.85 -6.11
C ALA A 460 -38.48 -8.51 -5.23
N TYR A 461 -37.60 -9.31 -5.85
CA TYR A 461 -36.53 -10.04 -5.19
C TYR A 461 -35.15 -9.49 -5.58
N PRO A 462 -34.11 -9.72 -4.76
CA PRO A 462 -32.74 -9.39 -5.13
C PRO A 462 -32.29 -10.14 -6.39
N GLU A 463 -31.83 -9.42 -7.41
CA GLU A 463 -31.31 -9.96 -8.66
C GLU A 463 -29.94 -9.32 -8.99
N PRO A 464 -28.89 -10.15 -9.19
CA PRO A 464 -27.54 -9.66 -9.49
C PRO A 464 -27.49 -8.72 -10.69
N GLY A 465 -26.82 -7.57 -10.52
CA GLY A 465 -26.68 -6.57 -11.59
C GLY A 465 -27.93 -5.71 -11.84
N TYR A 466 -28.99 -5.91 -11.07
CA TYR A 466 -30.18 -5.05 -11.10
C TYR A 466 -30.32 -4.24 -9.81
N ASN A 467 -30.66 -4.91 -8.72
CA ASN A 467 -30.84 -4.31 -7.39
C ASN A 467 -29.96 -4.98 -6.33
N LEU A 468 -29.21 -6.04 -6.69
CA LEU A 468 -28.28 -6.73 -5.82
C LEU A 468 -26.84 -6.56 -6.33
N PHE A 469 -25.98 -6.04 -5.47
CA PHE A 469 -24.58 -5.78 -5.77
C PHE A 469 -23.71 -6.35 -4.66
N THR A 470 -22.62 -7.02 -4.97
CA THR A 470 -21.59 -7.26 -3.94
C THR A 470 -20.84 -5.97 -3.65
N VAL A 471 -20.17 -5.87 -2.50
CA VAL A 471 -19.23 -4.77 -2.23
C VAL A 471 -18.22 -4.70 -3.38
N ARG A 472 -17.66 -5.84 -3.81
CA ARG A 472 -16.72 -5.91 -4.93
C ARG A 472 -17.31 -5.36 -6.24
N ASP A 473 -18.57 -5.66 -6.55
CA ASP A 473 -19.23 -5.13 -7.76
C ASP A 473 -19.29 -3.60 -7.72
N LEU A 474 -19.70 -3.02 -6.58
CA LEU A 474 -19.75 -1.55 -6.43
C LEU A 474 -18.36 -0.93 -6.57
N LEU A 475 -17.32 -1.55 -5.99
CA LEU A 475 -15.94 -1.07 -6.13
C LEU A 475 -15.46 -1.07 -7.58
N LEU A 476 -15.85 -2.09 -8.35
CA LEU A 476 -15.50 -2.21 -9.76
C LEU A 476 -16.26 -1.21 -10.65
N LEU A 477 -17.43 -0.75 -10.20
CA LEU A 477 -18.24 0.27 -10.87
C LEU A 477 -17.78 1.72 -10.58
N CYS A 478 -16.82 1.93 -9.68
CA CYS A 478 -16.31 3.26 -9.37
C CYS A 478 -15.65 3.93 -10.59
N GLU A 479 -16.07 5.14 -10.91
CA GLU A 479 -15.44 6.02 -11.91
C GLU A 479 -14.56 7.10 -11.23
N PRO A 480 -13.48 7.58 -11.90
CA PRO A 480 -13.00 7.23 -13.25
C PRO A 480 -12.18 5.93 -13.31
N THR A 481 -11.75 5.41 -12.16
CA THR A 481 -10.94 4.19 -12.05
C THR A 481 -11.55 3.21 -11.07
N PRO A 482 -11.72 1.93 -11.45
CA PRO A 482 -12.18 0.89 -10.56
C PRO A 482 -11.32 0.81 -9.30
N VAL A 483 -11.96 0.69 -8.14
CA VAL A 483 -11.25 0.60 -6.86
C VAL A 483 -11.05 -0.86 -6.50
N ARG A 484 -9.86 -1.19 -6.00
CA ARG A 484 -9.54 -2.56 -5.59
C ARG A 484 -9.93 -2.81 -4.15
N PHE A 485 -10.56 -3.94 -3.88
CA PHE A 485 -10.95 -4.32 -2.52
C PHE A 485 -9.74 -4.40 -1.58
N GLU A 486 -8.59 -4.87 -2.07
CA GLU A 486 -7.37 -5.05 -1.26
C GLU A 486 -6.76 -3.72 -0.77
N GLU A 487 -7.12 -2.62 -1.43
CA GLU A 487 -6.77 -1.27 -1.01
C GLU A 487 -7.73 -0.80 0.10
N ILE A 488 -9.03 -0.91 -0.14
CA ILE A 488 -10.08 -0.47 0.79
C ILE A 488 -10.09 -1.31 2.06
N SER A 489 -9.73 -2.59 1.98
CA SER A 489 -9.65 -3.46 3.15
C SER A 489 -8.64 -2.95 4.19
N LYS A 490 -7.69 -2.13 3.75
CA LYS A 490 -6.61 -1.59 4.59
C LYS A 490 -6.80 -0.12 4.94
N LEU A 491 -7.36 0.66 4.01
CA LEU A 491 -7.46 2.12 4.15
C LEU A 491 -8.87 2.59 4.55
N GLY A 492 -9.89 1.77 4.31
CA GLY A 492 -11.27 2.24 4.20
C GLY A 492 -11.49 3.02 2.90
N ALA A 493 -12.76 3.35 2.62
CA ALA A 493 -13.14 4.29 1.56
C ALA A 493 -14.56 4.82 1.83
N ALA A 494 -14.87 5.99 1.25
CA ALA A 494 -16.22 6.51 1.20
C ALA A 494 -16.71 6.45 -0.24
N ILE A 495 -17.84 5.79 -0.48
CA ILE A 495 -18.35 5.51 -1.83
C ILE A 495 -19.79 6.00 -1.94
N GLU A 496 -20.06 6.74 -3.00
CA GLU A 496 -21.38 7.20 -3.39
C GLU A 496 -21.94 6.28 -4.47
N VAL A 497 -23.16 5.79 -4.27
CA VAL A 497 -23.92 5.01 -5.25
C VAL A 497 -25.16 5.81 -5.64
N GLN A 498 -25.27 6.19 -6.90
CA GLN A 498 -26.37 6.98 -7.45
C GLN A 498 -27.24 6.12 -8.37
N PHE A 499 -28.55 6.12 -8.14
CA PHE A 499 -29.55 5.53 -9.04
C PHE A 499 -30.19 6.64 -9.86
N LEU A 500 -29.77 6.79 -11.11
CA LEU A 500 -30.22 7.84 -12.01
C LEU A 500 -31.42 7.37 -12.83
N TRP A 501 -32.56 8.00 -12.59
CA TRP A 501 -33.81 7.69 -13.28
C TRP A 501 -34.07 8.69 -14.42
N ASN A 502 -33.98 8.20 -15.65
CA ASN A 502 -34.34 8.97 -16.85
C ASN A 502 -35.57 8.36 -17.51
N CYS A 503 -36.76 8.76 -17.04
CA CYS A 503 -38.02 8.14 -17.41
C CYS A 503 -38.79 8.97 -18.45
N HIS A 504 -39.28 8.28 -19.49
CA HIS A 504 -40.39 8.80 -20.27
C HIS A 504 -41.69 8.43 -19.56
N ILE A 505 -42.47 9.42 -19.13
CA ILE A 505 -43.69 9.22 -18.32
C ILE A 505 -44.71 8.30 -19.01
N ASN A 506 -44.80 8.39 -20.34
CA ASN A 506 -45.69 7.57 -21.17
C ASN A 506 -45.20 6.12 -21.35
N ASN A 507 -43.98 5.81 -20.91
CA ASN A 507 -43.44 4.47 -20.91
C ASN A 507 -43.53 3.87 -19.49
N ASP A 508 -44.05 2.66 -19.39
CA ASP A 508 -44.12 1.94 -18.12
C ASP A 508 -42.77 1.33 -17.75
N LYS A 509 -41.88 1.13 -18.73
CA LYS A 509 -40.53 0.60 -18.51
C LYS A 509 -39.56 1.76 -18.31
N CYS A 510 -39.37 2.17 -17.06
CA CYS A 510 -38.25 3.02 -16.67
C CYS A 510 -37.35 2.27 -15.70
N LYS A 511 -36.05 2.23 -16.02
CA LYS A 511 -35.03 1.57 -15.20
C LYS A 511 -33.95 2.58 -14.83
N PRO A 512 -33.43 2.54 -13.60
CA PRO A 512 -32.34 3.42 -13.22
C PRO A 512 -31.02 2.94 -13.82
N GLU A 513 -30.15 3.89 -14.12
CA GLU A 513 -28.71 3.66 -14.34
C GLU A 513 -27.98 3.81 -13.00
N VAL A 514 -27.08 2.88 -12.68
CA VAL A 514 -26.28 2.94 -11.44
C VAL A 514 -24.94 3.57 -11.76
N LYS A 515 -24.62 4.66 -11.07
CA LYS A 515 -23.28 5.28 -11.09
C LYS A 515 -22.64 5.19 -9.72
N VAL A 516 -21.36 4.83 -9.68
CA VAL A 516 -20.62 4.70 -8.43
C VAL A 516 -19.39 5.59 -8.48
N ARG A 517 -19.14 6.32 -7.40
CA ARG A 517 -18.01 7.25 -7.29
C ARG A 517 -17.34 7.14 -5.93
N ARG A 518 -16.01 7.21 -5.92
CA ARG A 518 -15.22 7.33 -4.68
C ARG A 518 -15.19 8.79 -4.23
N LEU A 519 -15.58 9.05 -2.99
CA LEU A 519 -15.68 10.41 -2.42
C LEU A 519 -14.40 10.82 -1.69
N ASP A 520 -13.68 9.88 -1.07
CA ASP A 520 -12.51 10.20 -0.25
C ASP A 520 -11.32 10.76 -1.05
N THR A 521 -11.23 10.47 -2.36
CA THR A 521 -10.21 11.06 -3.24
C THR A 521 -10.46 12.53 -3.58
N LEU A 522 -11.69 13.03 -3.43
CA LEU A 522 -12.05 14.41 -3.78
C LEU A 522 -11.71 15.41 -2.66
N PHE A 523 -11.52 14.93 -1.43
CA PHE A 523 -11.14 15.80 -0.31
C PHE A 523 -9.65 16.17 -0.31
N ASP A 524 -8.82 15.41 -1.03
CA ASP A 524 -7.37 15.67 -1.15
C ASP A 524 -7.07 16.79 -2.17
N GLU A 525 -7.98 17.11 -3.11
CA GLU A 525 -7.78 18.17 -4.12
C GLU A 525 -8.20 19.58 -3.64
N ALA A 526 -8.91 19.66 -2.51
CA ALA A 526 -9.49 20.91 -2.00
C ALA A 526 -8.76 21.50 -0.78
N GLN A 527 -7.62 20.94 -0.39
CA GLN A 527 -6.70 21.46 0.63
C GLN A 527 -5.35 21.79 0.01
#